data_AF-A0A6J4HHS9-F1
#
_entry.id   AF-A0A6J4HHS9-F1
#
_cell.length_a   1.000
_cell.length_b   1.000
_cell.length_c   1.000
_cell.angle_alpha   90.00
_cell.angle_beta   90.00
_cell.angle_gamma   90.00
#
_symmetry.space_group_name_H-M   'P 1'
#
loop_
_entity.id
_entity.type
_entity.pdbx_description
1 polymer ?
#
loop_
_entity_poly.entity_id
_entity_poly.type
_entity_poly.pdbx_seq_one_letter_code
_entity_poly.pdbx_strand_id
1 'polypeptide(L)'
;MSGGGMPELVPVLDRHRFDEAALARHLRKHLPGFDGPMEVRQFQGGQSNPTFHIRTEAGDYVLRKKPPGKLLPRAHAVEREYRILRALAGSEVPVPPVRLLCEDASVIGTAFFVI
;
A
#
# COMPACT_ATOMS: atom_id res chain seq x y z
N MET A 1 -15.05 -19.02 -18.41
CA MET A 1 -14.86 -17.55 -18.43
C MET A 1 -15.12 -17.05 -17.04
N SER A 2 -14.08 -16.98 -16.21
CA SER A 2 -14.23 -16.77 -14.77
C SER A 2 -14.25 -15.27 -14.49
N GLY A 3 -15.45 -14.73 -14.24
CA GLY A 3 -15.64 -13.36 -13.78
C GLY A 3 -15.08 -13.20 -12.37
N GLY A 4 -13.79 -12.88 -12.25
CA GLY A 4 -13.27 -12.21 -11.09
C GLY A 4 -13.65 -10.74 -11.21
N GLY A 5 -14.70 -10.30 -10.51
CA GLY A 5 -15.08 -8.90 -10.49
C GLY A 5 -13.87 -8.05 -10.08
N MET A 6 -13.58 -6.99 -10.84
CA MET A 6 -12.54 -6.05 -10.46
C MET A 6 -12.84 -5.53 -9.05
N PRO A 7 -11.83 -5.49 -8.15
CA PRO A 7 -12.06 -5.01 -6.80
C PRO A 7 -12.57 -3.57 -6.86
N GLU A 8 -13.67 -3.31 -6.17
CA GLU A 8 -14.33 -2.01 -6.21
C GLU A 8 -13.45 -0.94 -5.51
N LEU A 9 -13.26 0.19 -6.17
CA LEU A 9 -12.50 1.33 -5.65
C LEU A 9 -13.46 2.41 -5.14
N VAL A 10 -13.36 2.72 -3.86
CA VAL A 10 -14.14 3.75 -3.18
C VAL A 10 -13.28 4.94 -2.79
N PRO A 11 -13.87 6.11 -2.49
CA PRO A 11 -13.16 7.16 -1.76
C PRO A 11 -12.53 6.61 -0.48
N VAL A 12 -11.40 7.18 -0.08
CA VAL A 12 -10.73 6.79 1.17
C VAL A 12 -11.68 6.97 2.35
N LEU A 13 -11.93 5.88 3.09
CA LEU A 13 -12.81 5.93 4.25
C LEU A 13 -12.22 6.88 5.31
N ASP A 14 -13.07 7.63 6.01
CA ASP A 14 -12.60 8.67 6.95
C ASP A 14 -11.63 8.15 8.00
N ARG A 15 -11.92 6.97 8.57
CA ARG A 15 -11.02 6.30 9.54
C ARG A 15 -9.66 5.90 8.95
N HIS A 16 -9.53 5.84 7.64
CA HIS A 16 -8.33 5.38 6.96
C HIS A 16 -7.55 6.51 6.26
N ARG A 17 -8.02 7.75 6.34
CA ARG A 17 -7.32 8.92 5.79
C ARG A 17 -5.92 9.06 6.40
N PHE A 18 -5.01 9.60 5.60
CA PHE A 18 -3.63 9.92 5.97
C PHE A 18 -3.15 11.14 5.17
N ASP A 19 -1.98 11.68 5.51
CA ASP A 19 -1.38 12.80 4.78
C ASP A 19 -0.82 12.33 3.42
N GLU A 20 -1.61 12.50 2.36
CA GLU A 20 -1.23 12.15 0.99
C GLU A 20 -0.04 12.99 0.48
N ALA A 21 0.12 14.24 0.94
CA ALA A 21 1.26 15.07 0.54
C ALA A 21 2.56 14.57 1.17
N ALA A 22 2.52 14.13 2.43
CA ALA A 22 3.65 13.46 3.08
C ALA A 22 4.02 12.15 2.40
N LEU A 23 3.02 11.34 2.03
CA LEU A 23 3.24 10.14 1.23
C LEU A 23 3.91 10.48 -0.09
N ALA A 24 3.43 11.49 -0.83
CA ALA A 24 3.98 11.89 -2.13
C ALA A 24 5.48 12.21 -2.02
N ARG A 25 5.84 13.06 -1.03
CA ARG A 25 7.23 13.44 -0.76
C ARG A 25 8.09 12.21 -0.44
N HIS A 26 7.57 11.29 0.36
CA HIS A 26 8.29 10.08 0.73
C HIS A 26 8.49 9.15 -0.48
N LEU A 27 7.45 8.89 -1.27
CA LEU A 27 7.52 8.00 -2.43
C LEU A 27 8.45 8.55 -3.51
N ARG A 28 8.39 9.85 -3.84
CA ARG A 28 9.32 10.48 -4.80
C ARG A 28 10.79 10.32 -4.42
N LYS A 29 11.10 10.33 -3.13
CA LYS A 29 12.48 10.16 -2.63
C LYS A 29 12.99 8.72 -2.78
N HIS A 30 12.11 7.73 -2.74
CA HIS A 30 12.50 6.31 -2.63
C HIS A 30 12.14 5.46 -3.86
N LEU A 31 11.24 5.92 -4.71
CA LEU A 31 10.80 5.22 -5.91
C LEU A 31 11.21 6.03 -7.15
N PRO A 32 12.33 5.67 -7.81
CA PRO A 32 12.71 6.29 -9.07
C PRO A 32 11.57 6.18 -10.09
N GLY A 33 11.27 7.30 -10.76
CA GLY A 33 10.17 7.39 -11.72
C GLY A 33 8.79 7.59 -11.09
N PHE A 34 8.64 7.61 -9.76
CA PHE A 34 7.41 8.07 -9.13
C PHE A 34 7.34 9.59 -9.25
N ASP A 35 6.51 10.10 -10.16
CA ASP A 35 6.34 11.53 -10.41
C ASP A 35 4.88 11.89 -10.69
N GLY A 36 4.58 13.18 -10.64
CA GLY A 36 3.27 13.75 -10.94
C GLY A 36 2.33 13.82 -9.73
N PRO A 37 1.09 14.31 -9.97
CA PRO A 37 0.02 14.25 -8.99
C PRO A 37 -0.36 12.79 -8.73
N MET A 38 -0.72 12.48 -7.49
CA MET A 38 -1.26 11.17 -7.14
C MET A 38 -2.76 11.27 -6.89
N GLU A 39 -3.49 10.26 -7.34
CA GLU A 39 -4.88 10.02 -6.93
C GLU A 39 -4.94 8.79 -6.05
N VAL A 40 -5.51 8.92 -4.86
CA VAL A 40 -5.67 7.82 -3.91
C VAL A 40 -7.13 7.35 -3.84
N ARG A 41 -7.34 6.05 -4.04
CA ARG A 41 -8.62 5.38 -3.84
C ARG A 41 -8.42 4.18 -2.93
N GLN A 42 -9.45 3.76 -2.20
CA GLN A 42 -9.36 2.59 -1.33
C GLN A 42 -10.05 1.40 -1.97
N PHE A 43 -9.46 0.22 -1.88
CA PHE A 43 -10.17 -1.01 -2.24
C PHE A 43 -11.27 -1.32 -1.21
N GLN A 44 -12.45 -1.67 -1.70
CA GLN A 44 -13.58 -2.09 -0.91
C GLN A 44 -13.44 -3.58 -0.53
N GLY A 45 -13.63 -3.88 0.76
CA GLY A 45 -13.32 -5.21 1.31
C GLY A 45 -11.85 -5.33 1.75
N GLY A 46 -11.57 -6.26 2.67
CA GLY A 46 -10.25 -6.39 3.31
C GLY A 46 -10.10 -5.48 4.54
N GLN A 47 -10.69 -5.90 5.67
CA GLN A 47 -10.73 -5.07 6.89
C GLN A 47 -9.48 -5.19 7.77
N SER A 48 -8.61 -6.19 7.55
CA SER A 48 -7.43 -6.35 8.41
C SER A 48 -6.40 -5.25 8.15
N ASN A 49 -5.91 -5.10 6.92
CA ASN A 49 -4.97 -4.04 6.55
C ASN A 49 -5.54 -3.21 5.41
N PRO A 50 -5.88 -1.92 5.63
CA PRO A 50 -6.42 -1.08 4.57
C PRO A 50 -5.46 -0.99 3.39
N THR A 51 -6.02 -1.18 2.19
CA THR A 51 -5.29 -1.25 0.93
C THR A 51 -5.82 -0.20 -0.03
N PHE A 52 -4.91 0.47 -0.73
CA PHE A 52 -5.19 1.65 -1.54
C PHE A 52 -4.59 1.50 -2.92
N HIS A 53 -5.30 1.99 -3.91
CA HIS A 53 -4.81 2.22 -5.24
C HIS A 53 -4.27 3.64 -5.33
N ILE A 54 -3.03 3.78 -5.78
CA ILE A 54 -2.39 5.06 -6.05
C ILE A 54 -2.17 5.12 -7.55
N ARG A 55 -2.87 6.04 -8.22
CA ARG A 55 -2.69 6.32 -9.63
C ARG A 55 -1.78 7.53 -9.81
N THR A 56 -0.82 7.41 -10.72
CA THR A 56 0.05 8.50 -11.16
C THR A 56 0.21 8.45 -12.68
N GLU A 57 0.83 9.47 -13.28
CA GLU A 57 1.20 9.42 -14.71
C GLU A 57 2.27 8.36 -15.00
N ALA A 58 3.13 8.04 -14.02
CA ALA A 58 4.16 7.02 -14.14
C ALA A 58 3.64 5.58 -14.04
N GLY A 59 2.40 5.41 -13.59
CA GLY A 59 1.73 4.13 -13.44
C GLY A 59 0.94 3.99 -12.15
N ASP A 60 0.42 2.79 -11.97
CA ASP A 60 -0.40 2.39 -10.83
C ASP A 60 0.44 1.66 -9.77
N TYR A 61 0.12 1.94 -8.51
CA TYR A 61 0.74 1.34 -7.34
C TYR A 61 -0.33 0.88 -6.35
N VAL A 62 0.00 -0.12 -5.55
CA VAL A 62 -0.85 -0.55 -4.43
C VAL A 62 -0.12 -0.30 -3.12
N LEU A 63 -0.73 0.50 -2.26
CA LEU A 63 -0.26 0.72 -0.90
C LEU A 63 -1.07 -0.12 0.07
N ARG A 64 -0.39 -0.82 0.97
CA ARG A 64 -1.01 -1.57 2.06
C ARG A 64 -0.39 -1.13 3.38
N LYS A 65 -1.23 -0.70 4.32
CA LYS A 65 -0.77 -0.15 5.60
C LYS A 65 -1.46 -0.81 6.78
N LYS A 66 -0.87 -0.67 7.97
CA LYS A 66 -1.55 -1.06 9.21
C LYS A 66 -2.80 -0.18 9.44
N PRO A 67 -3.87 -0.73 10.02
CA PRO A 67 -5.00 0.10 10.46
C PRO A 67 -4.54 1.12 11.51
N PRO A 68 -5.23 2.26 11.62
CA PRO A 68 -4.91 3.28 12.63
C PRO A 68 -5.17 2.75 14.06
N GLY A 69 -4.60 3.45 15.04
CA GLY A 69 -4.86 3.20 16.46
C GLY A 69 -3.91 2.20 17.12
N LYS A 70 -4.21 1.85 18.37
CA LYS A 70 -3.38 0.94 19.18
C LYS A 70 -3.59 -0.51 18.73
N LEU A 71 -2.55 -1.12 18.20
CA LEU A 71 -2.58 -2.49 17.70
C LEU A 71 -2.10 -3.47 18.78
N LEU A 72 -2.69 -4.66 18.82
CA LEU A 72 -2.19 -5.76 19.63
C LEU A 72 -0.81 -6.20 19.12
N PRO A 73 0.08 -6.70 20.00
CA PRO A 73 1.36 -7.26 19.58
C PRO A 73 1.17 -8.30 18.45
N ARG A 74 1.94 -8.17 17.38
CA ARG A 74 1.93 -9.05 16.18
C ARG A 74 0.65 -9.01 15.32
N ALA A 75 -0.36 -8.23 15.68
CA ALA A 75 -1.47 -7.96 14.78
C ALA A 75 -0.99 -7.09 13.60
N HIS A 76 -1.57 -7.30 12.42
CA HIS A 76 -1.35 -6.42 11.25
C HIS A 76 0.12 -6.31 10.83
N ALA A 77 0.85 -7.43 10.78
CA ALA A 77 2.26 -7.50 10.42
C ALA A 77 2.50 -7.34 8.90
N VAL A 78 2.21 -6.15 8.36
CA VAL A 78 2.44 -5.79 6.95
C VAL A 78 3.91 -5.96 6.53
N GLU A 79 4.83 -5.85 7.48
CA GLU A 79 6.27 -6.09 7.27
C GLU A 79 6.56 -7.56 6.97
N ARG A 80 5.82 -8.47 7.60
CA ARG A 80 5.95 -9.91 7.33
C ARG A 80 5.41 -10.23 5.94
N GLU A 81 4.29 -9.62 5.55
CA GLU A 81 3.75 -9.74 4.18
C GLU A 81 4.79 -9.26 3.15
N TYR A 82 5.36 -8.07 3.35
CA TYR A 82 6.44 -7.52 2.50
C TYR A 82 7.63 -8.47 2.39
N ARG A 83 8.14 -9.00 3.52
CA ARG A 83 9.31 -9.90 3.52
C ARG A 83 9.03 -11.19 2.75
N ILE A 84 7.82 -11.75 2.88
CA ILE A 84 7.41 -12.95 2.14
C ILE A 84 7.37 -12.66 0.64
N LEU A 85 6.69 -11.57 0.22
CA LEU A 85 6.61 -11.20 -1.19
C LEU A 85 8.00 -10.94 -1.78
N ARG A 86 8.87 -10.25 -1.04
CA ARG A 86 10.25 -9.99 -1.46
C ARG A 86 11.07 -11.27 -1.59
N ALA A 87 10.90 -12.24 -0.69
CA ALA A 87 11.60 -13.52 -0.74
C ALA A 87 11.13 -14.41 -1.90
N LEU A 88 9.86 -14.27 -2.33
CA LEU A 88 9.30 -14.99 -3.47
C LEU A 88 9.65 -14.35 -4.81
N ALA A 89 10.14 -13.11 -4.82
CA ALA A 89 10.52 -12.42 -6.06
C ALA A 89 11.63 -13.20 -6.79
N GLY A 90 11.36 -13.56 -8.05
CA GLY A 90 12.28 -14.37 -8.88
C GLY A 90 12.13 -15.90 -8.71
N SER A 91 11.18 -16.36 -7.89
CA SER A 91 10.81 -17.77 -7.83
C SER A 91 9.76 -18.13 -8.89
N GLU A 92 9.37 -19.41 -8.96
CA GLU A 92 8.27 -19.89 -9.82
C GLU A 92 6.89 -19.40 -9.35
N VAL A 93 6.78 -18.87 -8.13
CA VAL A 93 5.53 -18.34 -7.59
C VAL A 93 5.35 -16.90 -8.08
N PRO A 94 4.29 -16.59 -8.86
CA PRO A 94 4.05 -15.23 -9.33
C PRO A 94 3.72 -14.31 -8.16
N VAL A 95 4.53 -13.26 -7.99
CA VAL A 95 4.31 -12.21 -7.00
C VAL A 95 4.42 -10.83 -7.65
N PRO A 96 3.69 -9.82 -7.15
CA PRO A 96 3.84 -8.46 -7.64
C PRO A 96 5.24 -7.92 -7.34
N PRO A 97 5.77 -6.99 -8.16
CA PRO A 97 7.02 -6.31 -7.88
C PRO A 97 6.94 -5.59 -6.53
N VAL A 98 7.82 -5.94 -5.60
CA VAL A 98 7.83 -5.32 -4.27
C VAL A 98 8.75 -4.11 -4.29
N ARG A 99 8.21 -2.92 -4.04
CA ARG A 99 8.95 -1.67 -4.29
C ARG A 99 9.53 -1.06 -3.02
N LEU A 100 8.73 -0.90 -1.97
CA LEU A 100 9.12 -0.15 -0.77
C LEU A 100 8.43 -0.69 0.48
N LEU A 101 9.18 -0.73 1.59
CA LEU A 101 8.65 -0.86 2.94
C LEU A 101 9.03 0.40 3.73
N CYS A 102 8.06 0.99 4.42
CA CYS A 102 8.27 2.09 5.36
C CYS A 102 7.72 1.70 6.73
N GLU A 103 8.62 1.52 7.70
CA GLU A 103 8.28 1.24 9.10
C GLU A 103 8.17 2.51 9.95
N ASP A 104 8.59 3.66 9.41
CA ASP A 104 8.50 4.96 10.08
C ASP A 104 7.05 5.49 10.06
N ALA A 105 6.36 5.33 11.19
CA ALA A 105 5.00 5.79 11.36
C ALA A 105 4.86 7.33 11.31
N SER A 106 5.95 8.10 11.40
CA SER A 106 5.87 9.56 11.28
C SER A 106 5.51 10.04 9.85
N VAL A 107 5.64 9.17 8.84
CA VAL A 107 5.37 9.52 7.44
C VAL A 107 3.87 9.63 7.15
N ILE A 108 3.07 8.61 7.48
CA ILE A 108 1.60 8.60 7.25
C ILE A 108 0.79 8.07 8.44
N GLY A 109 1.37 8.06 9.64
CA GLY A 109 0.73 7.62 10.88
C GLY A 109 0.80 6.11 11.14
N THR A 110 1.11 5.29 10.13
CA THR A 110 1.31 3.84 10.30
C THR A 110 2.36 3.29 9.34
N ALA A 111 2.91 2.11 9.66
CA ALA A 111 3.79 1.38 8.73
C ALA A 111 3.01 0.91 7.50
N PHE A 112 3.69 0.92 6.35
CA PHE A 112 3.10 0.56 5.06
C PHE A 112 4.13 -0.04 4.10
N PHE A 113 3.66 -0.75 3.08
CA PHE A 113 4.46 -1.12 1.93
C PHE A 113 3.76 -0.77 0.62
N VAL A 114 4.55 -0.67 -0.44
CA VAL A 114 4.11 -0.39 -1.82
C VAL A 114 4.59 -1.49 -2.76
N ILE A 115 3.69 -1.95 -3.62
CA ILE A 115 3.93 -2.82 -4.78
C ILE A 115 3.54 -2.10 -6.07
#